data_AF-A0A8H3EEX0-F1
#
_entry.id   AF-A0A8H3EEX0-F1
#
_cell.length_a   1.000
_cell.length_b   1.000
_cell.length_c   1.000
_cell.angle_alpha   90.00
_cell.angle_beta   90.00
_cell.angle_gamma   90.00
#
_symmetry.space_group_name_H-M   'P 1'
#
loop_
_entity.id
_entity.type
_entity.pdbx_description
1 polymer ?
#
loop_
_entity_poly.entity_id
_entity_poly.type
_entity_poly.pdbx_seq_one_letter_code
_entity_poly.pdbx_strand_id
1 'polypeptide(L)'
;MSHFAAFEKVPEHFKRRWLTHRPESLEDRILDASEVAVNTRIRSHVVSVPEYQRVKASAPALLVALCITNLSECFTISRIYNVLVSSQCTVCGQFGAYVFLPGLQRCCRRCAEHDMECMPISQDTAKKQFGVRKRDMKFLPKLVSREGTYCSSTGEPKKYKGKRMLVSRAEARKFGRNDPGNGDCFHIKT
;
A
#
# COMPACT_ATOMS: atom_id res chain seq x y z
N MET A 1 15.83 -21.29 -10.34
CA MET A 1 16.86 -20.91 -9.33
C MET A 1 17.04 -19.40 -9.46
N SER A 2 16.76 -18.51 -8.50
CA SER A 2 16.44 -18.58 -7.08
C SER A 2 15.82 -17.22 -6.72
N HIS A 3 14.50 -17.06 -6.84
CA HIS A 3 13.79 -15.84 -6.36
C HIS A 3 13.83 -15.68 -4.83
N PHE A 4 14.37 -16.67 -4.10
CA PHE A 4 14.67 -16.64 -2.67
C PHE A 4 15.84 -15.72 -2.30
N ALA A 5 16.74 -15.38 -3.23
CA ALA A 5 17.94 -14.57 -2.93
C ALA A 5 17.61 -13.12 -2.52
N ALA A 6 16.42 -12.61 -2.87
CA ALA A 6 15.97 -11.28 -2.43
C ALA A 6 15.48 -11.27 -0.97
N PHE A 7 15.05 -12.42 -0.44
CA PHE A 7 14.58 -12.57 0.94
C PHE A 7 15.75 -12.59 1.93
N GLU A 8 16.92 -13.08 1.52
CA GLU A 8 18.14 -13.11 2.33
C GLU A 8 18.62 -11.72 2.75
N LYS A 9 18.38 -10.69 1.92
CA LYS A 9 18.81 -9.30 2.15
C LYS A 9 17.92 -8.50 3.12
N VAL A 10 16.81 -9.09 3.61
CA VAL A 10 15.97 -8.44 4.63
C VAL A 10 16.65 -8.57 6.00
N PRO A 11 16.77 -7.48 6.79
CA PRO A 11 17.37 -7.55 8.12
C PRO A 11 16.73 -8.61 9.02
N GLU A 12 17.56 -9.39 9.74
CA GLU A 12 17.09 -10.55 10.53
C GLU A 12 16.02 -10.21 11.59
N HIS A 13 15.99 -9.00 12.14
CA HIS A 13 14.93 -8.62 13.09
C HIS A 13 13.56 -8.46 12.41
N PHE A 14 13.52 -8.09 11.12
CA PHE A 14 12.30 -8.13 10.32
C PHE A 14 11.91 -9.58 10.03
N LYS A 15 12.85 -10.42 9.59
CA LYS A 15 12.58 -11.85 9.36
C LYS A 15 12.09 -12.55 10.64
N ARG A 16 12.72 -12.33 11.79
CA ARG A 16 12.34 -12.96 13.06
C ARG A 16 10.93 -12.62 13.49
N ARG A 17 10.49 -11.36 13.37
CA ARG A 17 9.11 -10.98 13.75
C ARG A 17 8.06 -11.47 12.75
N TRP A 18 8.40 -11.56 11.46
CA TRP A 18 7.51 -12.04 10.40
C TRP A 18 7.42 -13.58 10.31
N LEU A 19 8.50 -14.29 10.61
CA LEU A 19 8.57 -15.77 10.56
C LEU A 19 8.05 -16.43 11.83
N THR A 20 8.24 -15.84 13.02
CA THR A 20 7.81 -16.46 14.29
C THR A 20 6.32 -16.29 14.60
N HIS A 21 5.69 -15.28 13.99
CA HIS A 21 4.25 -15.05 14.08
C HIS A 21 3.72 -14.65 12.70
N ARG A 22 3.77 -15.56 11.72
CA ARG A 22 2.84 -15.50 10.59
C ARG A 22 1.45 -15.69 11.21
N PRO A 23 0.57 -14.67 11.24
CA PRO A 23 -0.76 -14.85 11.79
C PRO A 23 -1.60 -15.59 10.75
N GLU A 24 -1.36 -16.89 10.65
CA GLU A 24 -2.05 -17.86 9.78
C GLU A 24 -3.57 -17.74 9.98
N SER A 25 -4.03 -17.35 11.17
CA SER A 25 -5.46 -17.25 11.45
C SER A 25 -6.15 -16.02 10.85
N LEU A 26 -5.56 -14.81 10.79
CA LEU A 26 -6.31 -13.61 10.38
C LEU A 26 -6.18 -13.34 8.89
N GLU A 27 -4.98 -13.51 8.34
CA GLU A 27 -4.71 -13.28 6.92
C GLU A 27 -5.47 -14.29 6.07
N ASP A 28 -5.38 -15.57 6.42
CA ASP A 28 -6.08 -16.63 5.69
C ASP A 28 -7.59 -16.51 5.87
N ARG A 29 -8.10 -16.15 7.07
CA ARG A 29 -9.55 -15.88 7.24
C ARG A 29 -10.06 -14.72 6.39
N ILE A 30 -9.29 -13.64 6.22
CA ILE A 30 -9.71 -12.50 5.40
C ILE A 30 -9.68 -12.87 3.91
N LEU A 31 -8.62 -13.56 3.47
CA LEU A 31 -8.51 -14.03 2.09
C LEU A 31 -9.59 -15.07 1.79
N ASP A 32 -9.76 -16.07 2.64
CA ASP A 32 -10.78 -17.09 2.50
C ASP A 32 -12.18 -16.49 2.56
N ALA A 33 -12.48 -15.57 3.48
CA ALA A 33 -13.78 -14.89 3.51
C ALA A 33 -14.04 -14.12 2.20
N SER A 34 -13.02 -13.43 1.66
CA SER A 34 -13.15 -12.73 0.38
C SER A 34 -13.36 -13.67 -0.81
N GLU A 35 -12.76 -14.87 -0.77
CA GLU A 35 -12.93 -15.89 -1.81
C GLU A 35 -14.22 -16.73 -1.63
N VAL A 36 -14.74 -16.89 -0.40
CA VAL A 36 -15.97 -17.67 -0.10
C VAL A 36 -17.21 -16.82 -0.38
N ALA A 37 -17.11 -15.49 -0.31
CA ALA A 37 -18.20 -14.58 -0.63
C ALA A 37 -18.51 -14.45 -2.13
N VAL A 38 -17.70 -15.04 -3.01
CA VAL A 38 -17.93 -15.01 -4.48
C VAL A 38 -18.53 -16.32 -4.98
N ASN A 39 -19.31 -16.26 -6.07
CA ASN A 39 -19.86 -17.44 -6.74
C ASN A 39 -18.77 -18.48 -7.01
N THR A 40 -19.04 -19.76 -6.75
CA THR A 40 -18.09 -20.87 -6.92
C THR A 40 -17.40 -20.89 -8.29
N ARG A 41 -18.13 -20.53 -9.36
CA ARG A 41 -17.55 -20.41 -10.72
C ARG A 41 -16.58 -19.24 -10.84
N ILE A 42 -16.93 -18.08 -10.27
CA ILE A 42 -16.04 -16.92 -10.26
C ILE A 42 -14.80 -17.24 -9.41
N ARG A 43 -14.99 -17.92 -8.27
CA ARG A 43 -13.89 -18.39 -7.44
C ARG A 43 -12.93 -19.29 -8.23
N SER A 44 -13.44 -20.29 -8.94
CA SER A 44 -12.58 -21.20 -9.72
C SER A 44 -11.81 -20.47 -10.82
N HIS A 45 -12.41 -19.45 -11.44
CA HIS A 45 -11.72 -18.57 -12.38
C HIS A 45 -10.62 -17.73 -11.72
N VAL A 46 -10.88 -17.10 -10.57
CA VAL A 46 -9.87 -16.28 -9.87
C VAL A 46 -8.70 -17.15 -9.40
N VAL A 47 -8.99 -18.32 -8.83
CA VAL A 47 -7.97 -19.25 -8.33
C VAL A 47 -7.13 -19.84 -9.47
N SER A 48 -7.64 -19.92 -10.70
CA SER A 48 -6.85 -20.39 -11.85
C SER A 48 -5.95 -19.33 -12.47
N VAL A 49 -6.07 -18.04 -12.11
CA VAL A 49 -5.19 -16.97 -12.60
C VAL A 49 -3.77 -17.16 -12.04
N PRO A 50 -2.74 -17.37 -12.87
CA PRO A 50 -1.38 -17.62 -12.40
C PRO A 50 -0.79 -16.47 -11.57
N GLU A 51 -1.07 -15.23 -11.96
CA GLU A 51 -0.66 -14.04 -11.21
C GLU A 51 -1.26 -14.05 -9.81
N TYR A 52 -2.54 -14.40 -9.68
CA TYR A 52 -3.20 -14.49 -8.38
C TYR A 52 -2.53 -15.52 -7.48
N GLN A 53 -2.28 -16.72 -8.00
CA GLN A 53 -1.60 -17.79 -7.26
C GLN A 53 -0.20 -17.36 -6.79
N ARG A 54 0.58 -16.70 -7.66
CA ARG A 54 1.91 -16.19 -7.30
C ARG A 54 1.84 -15.14 -6.22
N VAL A 55 0.93 -14.16 -6.33
CA VAL A 55 0.75 -13.12 -5.31
C VAL A 55 0.30 -13.74 -3.98
N LYS A 56 -0.67 -14.65 -4.00
CA LYS A 56 -1.15 -15.36 -2.79
C LYS A 56 -0.03 -16.15 -2.11
N ALA A 57 0.85 -16.78 -2.89
CA ALA A 57 1.98 -17.54 -2.35
C ALA A 57 3.10 -16.64 -1.81
N SER A 58 3.45 -15.55 -2.51
CA SER A 58 4.63 -14.74 -2.17
C SER A 58 4.34 -13.58 -1.22
N ALA A 59 3.13 -13.01 -1.26
CA ALA A 59 2.78 -11.78 -0.55
C ALA A 59 1.30 -11.74 -0.10
N PRO A 60 0.80 -12.76 0.65
CA PRO A 60 -0.58 -12.78 1.13
C PRO A 60 -0.91 -11.57 2.02
N ALA A 61 0.06 -11.12 2.84
CA ALA A 61 -0.07 -9.92 3.66
C ALA A 61 -0.37 -8.65 2.86
N LEU A 62 0.09 -8.54 1.61
CA LEU A 62 -0.24 -7.40 0.75
C LEU A 62 -1.72 -7.45 0.35
N LEU A 63 -2.24 -8.61 -0.05
CA LEU A 63 -3.65 -8.77 -0.39
C LEU A 63 -4.55 -8.42 0.80
N VAL A 64 -4.19 -8.92 1.98
CA VAL A 64 -4.89 -8.59 3.23
C VAL A 64 -4.82 -7.09 3.53
N ALA A 65 -3.63 -6.49 3.41
CA ALA A 65 -3.44 -5.06 3.60
C ALA A 65 -4.37 -4.25 2.67
N LEU A 66 -4.47 -4.62 1.39
CA LEU A 66 -5.36 -3.97 0.43
C LEU A 66 -6.84 -4.13 0.82
N CYS A 67 -7.26 -5.31 1.28
CA CYS A 67 -8.63 -5.53 1.75
C CYS A 67 -8.96 -4.68 2.99
N ILE A 68 -8.12 -4.74 4.04
CA ILE A 68 -8.41 -4.04 5.30
C ILE A 68 -8.27 -2.52 5.20
N THR A 69 -7.55 -2.03 4.18
CA THR A 69 -7.39 -0.59 3.91
C THR A 69 -8.35 -0.06 2.86
N ASN A 70 -9.29 -0.88 2.38
CA ASN A 70 -10.29 -0.52 1.38
C ASN A 70 -9.69 -0.12 0.02
N LEU A 71 -8.61 -0.79 -0.39
CA LEU A 71 -7.90 -0.61 -1.65
C LEU A 71 -8.00 -1.81 -2.60
N SER A 72 -8.59 -2.93 -2.16
CA SER A 72 -8.72 -4.15 -2.98
C SER A 72 -9.47 -3.92 -4.29
N GLU A 73 -10.50 -3.09 -4.28
CA GLU A 73 -11.29 -2.75 -5.47
C GLU A 73 -10.59 -1.76 -6.41
N CYS A 74 -9.52 -1.10 -5.95
CA CYS A 74 -8.83 -0.06 -6.73
C CYS A 74 -7.77 -0.63 -7.68
N PHE A 75 -7.32 -1.87 -7.46
CA PHE A 75 -6.19 -2.43 -8.18
C PHE A 75 -6.47 -3.82 -8.71
N THR A 76 -6.09 -4.06 -9.97
CA THR A 76 -6.20 -5.39 -10.57
C THR A 76 -5.10 -6.32 -10.05
N ILE A 77 -5.36 -7.62 -10.04
CA ILE A 77 -4.35 -8.63 -9.69
C ILE A 77 -3.09 -8.50 -10.56
N SER A 78 -3.25 -8.24 -11.86
CA SER A 78 -2.12 -8.02 -12.77
C SER A 78 -1.25 -6.82 -12.34
N ARG A 79 -1.86 -5.69 -11.93
CA ARG A 79 -1.12 -4.53 -11.42
C ARG A 79 -0.36 -4.87 -10.13
N ILE A 80 -0.99 -5.60 -9.20
CA ILE A 80 -0.36 -6.05 -7.95
C ILE A 80 0.83 -6.96 -8.27
N TYR A 81 0.64 -7.93 -9.15
CA TYR A 81 1.69 -8.85 -9.58
C TYR A 81 2.88 -8.11 -10.20
N ASN A 82 2.64 -7.18 -11.13
CA ASN A 82 3.68 -6.40 -11.80
C ASN A 82 4.52 -5.59 -10.79
N VAL A 83 3.88 -5.04 -9.76
CA VAL A 83 4.56 -4.30 -8.69
C VAL A 83 5.41 -5.25 -7.83
N LEU A 84 4.95 -6.47 -7.57
CA LEU A 84 5.69 -7.45 -6.77
C LEU A 84 6.89 -8.06 -7.50
N VAL A 85 6.80 -8.27 -8.81
CA VAL A 85 7.93 -8.78 -9.60
C VAL A 85 8.97 -7.69 -9.91
N SER A 86 8.60 -6.42 -9.82
CA SER A 86 9.55 -5.31 -9.93
C SER A 86 10.45 -5.22 -8.70
N SER A 87 11.76 -5.23 -8.92
CA SER A 87 12.74 -5.11 -7.83
C SER A 87 13.03 -3.65 -7.45
N GLN A 88 12.72 -2.69 -8.32
CA GLN A 88 13.20 -1.30 -8.24
C GLN A 88 12.18 -0.37 -7.56
N CYS A 89 12.72 0.61 -6.85
CA CYS A 89 12.01 1.76 -6.31
C CYS A 89 11.58 2.66 -7.46
N THR A 90 10.29 3.00 -7.49
CA THR A 90 9.70 3.87 -8.52
C THR A 90 10.21 5.32 -8.47
N VAL A 91 10.76 5.74 -7.33
CA VAL A 91 11.29 7.10 -7.13
C VAL A 91 12.77 7.22 -7.51
N CYS A 92 13.61 6.30 -7.02
CA CYS A 92 15.08 6.43 -7.12
C CYS A 92 15.78 5.28 -7.86
N GLY A 93 15.05 4.29 -8.38
CA GLY A 93 15.60 3.14 -9.10
C GLY A 93 16.33 2.10 -8.23
N GLN A 94 16.68 2.42 -6.99
CA GLN A 94 17.33 1.48 -6.05
C GLN A 94 16.40 0.34 -5.64
N PHE A 95 16.91 -0.70 -4.97
CA PHE A 95 16.07 -1.82 -4.52
C PHE A 95 14.90 -1.34 -3.64
N GLY A 96 13.67 -1.61 -4.08
CA GLY A 96 12.45 -1.03 -3.53
C GLY A 96 11.72 -1.93 -2.56
N ALA A 97 12.34 -2.38 -1.47
CA ALA A 97 11.81 -3.43 -0.58
C ALA A 97 10.36 -3.28 -0.06
N TYR A 98 9.75 -2.10 -0.14
CA TYR A 98 8.43 -1.79 0.41
C TYR A 98 7.42 -1.53 -0.71
N VAL A 99 6.13 -1.65 -0.39
CA VAL A 99 5.02 -1.26 -1.27
C VAL A 99 4.25 -0.12 -0.61
N PHE A 100 4.25 1.04 -1.24
CA PHE A 100 3.40 2.16 -0.86
C PHE A 100 1.97 1.91 -1.35
N LEU A 101 1.08 1.52 -0.42
CA LEU A 101 -0.28 1.06 -0.72
C LEU A 101 -1.16 2.08 -1.47
N PRO A 102 -1.22 3.38 -1.09
CA PRO A 102 -2.12 4.34 -1.74
C PRO A 102 -1.87 4.52 -3.25
N GLY A 103 -0.63 4.34 -3.71
CA GLY A 103 -0.27 4.41 -5.14
C GLY A 103 -0.03 3.03 -5.78
N LEU A 104 -0.02 1.96 -4.98
CA LEU A 104 0.48 0.64 -5.34
C LEU A 104 1.80 0.72 -6.11
N GLN A 105 2.84 1.24 -5.45
CA GLN A 105 4.16 1.44 -6.03
C GLN A 105 5.27 0.90 -5.13
N ARG A 106 6.33 0.35 -5.73
CA ARG A 106 7.53 -0.07 -5.00
C ARG A 106 8.33 1.14 -4.55
N CYS A 107 8.79 1.12 -3.31
CA CYS A 107 9.66 2.15 -2.75
C CYS A 107 10.75 1.55 -1.87
N CYS A 108 11.93 2.18 -1.85
CA CYS A 108 12.98 1.81 -0.91
C CYS A 108 12.71 2.46 0.45
N ARG A 109 13.36 1.97 1.51
CA ARG A 109 13.19 2.51 2.88
C ARG A 109 13.40 4.02 2.94
N ARG A 110 14.48 4.50 2.32
CA ARG A 110 14.83 5.92 2.31
C ARG A 110 13.73 6.78 1.68
N CYS A 111 13.20 6.37 0.53
CA CYS A 111 12.09 7.08 -0.12
C CYS A 111 10.80 6.99 0.70
N ALA A 112 10.49 5.83 1.28
CA ALA A 112 9.32 5.67 2.15
C ALA A 112 9.36 6.62 3.37
N GLU A 113 10.55 6.90 3.91
CA GLU A 113 10.73 7.76 5.09
C GLU A 113 10.86 9.25 4.76
N HIS A 114 11.38 9.61 3.57
CA HIS A 114 11.80 11.00 3.29
C HIS A 114 11.21 11.58 2.00
N ASP A 115 10.75 10.75 1.07
CA ASP A 115 10.22 11.23 -0.20
C ASP A 115 8.72 11.51 -0.10
N MET A 116 8.32 12.72 -0.50
CA MET A 116 6.93 13.14 -0.43
C MET A 116 6.01 12.26 -1.27
N GLU A 117 6.46 11.71 -2.40
CA GLU A 117 5.64 10.85 -3.27
C GLU A 117 5.36 9.49 -2.63
N CYS A 118 6.13 9.10 -1.62
CA CYS A 118 5.88 7.91 -0.80
C CYS A 118 5.16 8.23 0.53
N MET A 119 4.73 9.48 0.74
CA MET A 119 3.96 9.89 1.91
C MET A 119 2.48 10.09 1.56
N PRO A 120 1.55 9.44 2.28
CA PRO A 120 0.14 9.66 2.05
C PRO A 120 -0.29 11.04 2.55
N ILE A 121 -1.22 11.67 1.83
CA ILE A 121 -1.84 12.93 2.25
C ILE A 121 -3.31 12.73 2.60
N SER A 122 -3.86 13.60 3.44
CA SER A 122 -5.29 13.61 3.75
C SER A 122 -6.11 14.09 2.54
N GLN A 123 -7.40 13.75 2.50
CA GLN A 123 -8.32 14.31 1.48
C GLN A 123 -8.38 15.84 1.49
N ASP A 124 -8.26 16.47 2.67
CA ASP A 124 -8.31 17.92 2.77
C ASP A 124 -7.03 18.56 2.25
N THR A 125 -5.88 17.92 2.51
CA THR A 125 -4.61 18.29 1.86
C THR A 125 -4.74 18.13 0.36
N ALA A 126 -5.31 17.03 -0.15
CA ALA A 126 -5.48 16.81 -1.58
C ALA A 126 -6.36 17.88 -2.25
N LYS A 127 -7.47 18.28 -1.60
CA LYS A 127 -8.33 19.38 -2.06
C LYS A 127 -7.60 20.72 -2.06
N LYS A 128 -6.93 21.06 -0.95
CA LYS A 128 -6.27 22.35 -0.76
C LYS A 128 -5.04 22.52 -1.66
N GLN A 129 -4.18 21.51 -1.68
CA GLN A 129 -2.89 21.57 -2.37
C GLN A 129 -3.04 21.35 -3.87
N PHE A 130 -3.79 20.33 -4.30
CA PHE A 130 -3.89 19.96 -5.71
C PHE A 130 -5.19 20.46 -6.38
N GLY A 131 -6.15 21.00 -5.62
CA GLY A 131 -7.43 21.44 -6.18
C GLY A 131 -8.34 20.29 -6.60
N VAL A 132 -8.16 19.09 -6.01
CA VAL A 132 -9.02 17.93 -6.30
C VAL A 132 -10.45 18.23 -5.90
N ARG A 133 -11.40 18.15 -6.85
CA ARG A 133 -12.82 18.40 -6.56
C ARG A 133 -13.42 17.24 -5.78
N LYS A 134 -14.44 17.52 -4.96
CA LYS A 134 -15.21 16.50 -4.22
C LYS A 134 -15.73 15.37 -5.12
N ARG A 135 -16.17 15.71 -6.33
CA ARG A 135 -16.68 14.75 -7.33
C ARG A 135 -15.60 13.83 -7.89
N ASP A 136 -14.35 14.29 -7.93
CA ASP A 136 -13.20 13.56 -8.48
C ASP A 136 -12.56 12.65 -7.41
N MET A 137 -12.74 13.00 -6.13
CA MET A 137 -12.28 12.24 -4.96
C MET A 137 -12.79 10.79 -4.91
N LYS A 138 -13.90 10.48 -5.59
CA LYS A 138 -14.44 9.12 -5.65
C LYS A 138 -13.61 8.17 -6.51
N PHE A 139 -12.84 8.70 -7.46
CA PHE A 139 -12.02 7.93 -8.39
C PHE A 139 -10.59 7.70 -7.89
N LEU A 140 -10.20 8.39 -6.82
CA LEU A 140 -8.89 8.19 -6.20
C LEU A 140 -8.89 6.92 -5.35
N PRO A 141 -7.82 6.09 -5.42
CA PRO A 141 -7.56 5.07 -4.42
C PRO A 141 -7.45 5.72 -3.04
N LYS A 142 -8.33 5.33 -2.12
CA LYS A 142 -8.41 5.89 -0.76
C LYS A 142 -8.04 4.81 0.24
N LEU A 143 -6.87 4.95 0.83
CA LEU A 143 -6.46 4.15 1.97
C LEU A 143 -7.22 4.64 3.20
N VAL A 144 -7.98 3.76 3.83
CA VAL A 144 -8.60 4.05 5.13
C VAL A 144 -7.65 3.60 6.23
N SER A 145 -7.20 4.54 7.07
CA SER A 145 -6.37 4.20 8.23
C SER A 145 -7.19 3.36 9.21
N ARG A 146 -6.57 2.31 9.75
CA ARG A 146 -7.16 1.60 10.88
C ARG A 146 -6.90 2.37 12.17
N GLU A 147 -7.74 2.14 13.16
CA GLU A 147 -7.45 2.62 14.50
C GLU A 147 -6.31 1.80 15.07
N GLY A 148 -5.38 2.46 15.75
CA GLY A 148 -4.21 1.79 16.27
C GLY A 148 -3.09 2.74 16.64
N THR A 149 -2.01 2.14 17.11
CA THR A 149 -0.78 2.83 17.44
C THR A 149 0.19 2.65 16.28
N TYR A 150 0.55 3.76 15.63
CA TYR A 150 1.46 3.76 14.51
C TYR A 150 2.77 4.42 14.90
N CYS A 151 3.88 3.91 14.36
CA CYS A 151 5.17 4.59 14.44
C CYS A 151 5.04 5.93 13.72
N SER A 152 5.34 7.01 14.43
CA SER A 152 5.38 8.34 13.83
C SER A 152 6.80 8.68 13.36
N SER A 153 6.94 9.74 12.56
CA SER A 153 8.24 10.22 12.10
C SER A 153 9.19 10.63 13.24
N THR A 154 8.66 10.89 14.44
CA THR A 154 9.46 11.19 15.64
C THR A 154 9.94 9.94 16.38
N GLY A 155 9.64 8.74 15.86
CA GLY A 155 9.96 7.46 16.51
C GLY A 155 9.00 7.08 17.64
N GLU A 156 8.26 8.04 18.18
CA GLU A 156 7.29 7.79 19.23
C GLU A 156 5.99 7.16 18.68
N PRO A 157 5.47 6.11 19.34
CA PRO A 157 4.19 5.51 18.97
C PRO A 157 3.05 6.52 19.21
N LYS A 158 2.33 6.89 18.14
CA LYS A 158 1.16 7.76 18.24
C LYS A 158 -0.12 6.93 18.12
N LYS A 159 -1.04 7.14 19.05
CA LYS A 159 -2.37 6.53 19.01
C LYS A 159 -3.28 7.36 18.13
N TYR A 160 -3.78 6.75 17.06
CA TYR A 160 -4.71 7.38 16.14
C TYR A 160 -6.11 6.83 16.39
N LYS A 161 -7.02 7.72 16.81
CA LYS A 161 -8.45 7.45 16.95
C LYS A 161 -9.17 7.90 15.67
N GLY A 162 -10.13 7.11 15.20
CA GLY A 162 -10.92 7.40 14.00
C GLY A 162 -10.28 6.98 12.67
N LYS A 163 -11.15 6.84 11.67
CA LYS A 163 -10.78 6.50 10.29
C LYS A 163 -10.37 7.77 9.53
N ARG A 164 -9.13 7.83 9.07
CA ARG A 164 -8.67 8.87 8.13
C ARG A 164 -8.67 8.30 6.72
N MET A 165 -9.05 9.14 5.76
CA MET A 165 -8.93 8.81 4.35
C MET A 165 -7.65 9.45 3.81
N LEU A 166 -6.76 8.58 3.37
CA LEU A 166 -5.44 8.90 2.87
C LEU A 166 -5.36 8.59 1.38
N VAL A 167 -4.70 9.46 0.62
CA VAL A 167 -4.53 9.31 -0.83
C VAL A 167 -3.07 9.50 -1.22
N SER A 168 -2.69 8.97 -2.38
CA SER A 168 -1.38 9.21 -2.99
C SER A 168 -1.30 10.64 -3.52
N ARG A 169 -0.13 11.29 -3.36
CA ARG A 169 0.16 12.60 -3.97
C ARG A 169 0.17 12.52 -5.49
N ALA A 170 0.89 11.55 -6.05
CA ALA A 170 0.93 11.31 -7.49
C ALA A 170 -0.47 11.12 -8.09
N GLU A 171 -1.35 10.35 -7.43
CA GLU A 171 -2.72 10.18 -7.90
C GLU A 171 -3.53 11.47 -7.73
N ALA A 172 -3.41 12.17 -6.60
CA ALA A 172 -4.11 13.44 -6.38
C ALA A 172 -3.72 14.50 -7.42
N ARG A 173 -2.44 14.57 -7.83
CA ARG A 173 -1.93 15.49 -8.86
C ARG A 173 -2.60 15.27 -10.21
N LYS A 174 -2.85 14.01 -10.62
CA LYS A 174 -3.52 13.69 -11.89
C LYS A 174 -4.94 14.25 -12.00
N PHE A 175 -5.65 14.35 -10.87
CA PHE A 175 -6.99 14.95 -10.80
C PHE A 175 -6.96 16.43 -10.40
N GLY A 176 -5.80 16.91 -9.96
CA GLY A 176 -5.59 18.27 -9.52
C GLY A 176 -5.57 19.24 -10.69
N ARG A 177 -6.08 20.45 -10.46
CA ARG A 177 -5.98 21.57 -11.41
C ARG A 177 -4.85 22.52 -11.05
N ASN A 178 -4.34 22.39 -9.84
CA ASN A 178 -3.21 23.13 -9.33
C ASN A 178 -2.09 22.11 -9.18
N ASP A 179 -0.98 22.31 -9.88
CA ASP A 179 0.26 21.61 -9.57
C ASP A 179 1.12 22.58 -8.76
N PRO A 180 1.09 22.51 -7.42
CA PRO A 180 2.16 23.11 -6.65
C PRO A 180 3.37 22.25 -7.01
N GLY A 181 4.24 22.78 -7.88
CA GLY A 181 5.54 22.18 -8.14
C GLY A 181 6.24 21.81 -6.83
N ASN A 182 7.29 21.00 -6.91
CA ASN A 182 7.97 20.31 -5.80
C ASN A 182 8.51 21.19 -4.64
N GLY A 183 8.13 22.45 -4.54
CA GLY A 183 8.40 23.37 -3.44
C GLY A 183 7.46 23.17 -2.25
N ASP A 184 8.10 23.20 -1.08
CA ASP A 184 7.57 23.44 0.25
C ASP A 184 6.98 22.22 0.98
N CYS A 185 7.91 21.54 1.64
CA CYS A 185 7.71 20.74 2.84
C CYS A 185 6.81 21.49 3.84
N PHE A 186 5.53 21.11 3.91
CA PHE A 186 4.69 21.52 5.03
C PHE A 186 5.26 20.93 6.33
N HIS A 187 5.93 21.79 7.11
CA HIS A 187 6.09 21.57 8.54
C HIS A 187 4.70 21.41 9.14
N ILE A 188 4.41 20.20 9.62
CA ILE A 188 3.28 19.97 10.53
C ILE A 188 3.63 20.72 11.81
N LYS A 189 3.20 21.99 11.94
CA LYS A 189 3.14 22.63 13.24
C LYS A 189 2.06 21.91 14.04
N THR A 190 2.52 21.25 15.10
CA THR A 190 1.74 20.71 16.22
C THR A 190 0.87 21.77 16.86
#